data_AF-B4YIH1-F1
#
_entry.id   AF-B4YIH1-F1
#
_cell.length_a   1.000
_cell.length_b   1.000
_cell.length_c   1.000
_cell.angle_alpha   90.00
_cell.angle_beta   90.00
_cell.angle_gamma   90.00
#
_symmetry.space_group_name_H-M   'P 1'
#
loop_
_entity.id
_entity.type
_entity.pdbx_description
1 polymer ?
#
loop_
_entity_poly.entity_id
_entity_poly.type
_entity_poly.pdbx_seq_one_letter_code
_entity_poly.pdbx_strand_id
1 'polypeptide(L)'
;MVGVTELGYLGIGVSDMKAWREYASKVMGLEVFDEGESDRFYIRMDYNHHRIVVHNSGTDDLDYAGWRVAGPEEFEQMLRKLDDAGVKYTRGTEAECEERSVLDLVKFLDPGDNPTEIYHGPRIDYHKPFHPGRGMHGRFLTGDQGLGHIILRQFDTAKAYRFYIDVLGMRGNIEYHLPVPQIGIVAKPIFLHCNDRDHSIAFLGGPSPKRINHLMLEVDNIDDIGMTHDIVRDLKIPVTDRNLGKHSND
;
A
#
# COMPACT_ATOMS: atom_id res chain seq x y z
N MET A 1 -13.28 -16.10 -11.37
CA MET A 1 -12.50 -16.52 -10.18
C MET A 1 -12.41 -15.30 -9.30
N VAL A 2 -12.70 -15.40 -8.00
CA VAL A 2 -12.59 -14.25 -7.10
C VAL A 2 -11.13 -13.82 -6.97
N GLY A 3 -10.90 -12.51 -6.92
CA GLY A 3 -9.61 -11.90 -6.73
C GLY A 3 -9.77 -10.55 -6.04
N VAL A 4 -8.66 -10.06 -5.48
CA VAL A 4 -8.59 -8.69 -4.98
C VAL A 4 -8.65 -7.71 -6.15
N THR A 5 -9.17 -6.51 -5.92
CA THR A 5 -9.41 -5.50 -6.96
C THR A 5 -8.51 -4.27 -6.83
N GLU A 6 -8.07 -3.96 -5.62
CA GLU A 6 -7.16 -2.83 -5.36
C GLU A 6 -6.40 -3.02 -4.05
N LEU A 7 -5.23 -2.38 -3.98
CA LEU A 7 -4.62 -2.04 -2.69
C LEU A 7 -5.41 -0.85 -2.12
N GLY A 8 -6.19 -1.15 -1.10
CA GLY A 8 -7.26 -0.30 -0.62
C GLY A 8 -6.84 0.72 0.43
N TYR A 9 -6.12 0.25 1.45
CA TYR A 9 -5.51 1.09 2.49
C TYR A 9 -4.24 0.47 3.07
N LEU A 10 -3.45 1.28 3.80
CA LEU A 10 -2.32 0.83 4.61
C LEU A 10 -2.40 1.35 6.05
N GLY A 11 -1.87 0.57 6.98
CA GLY A 11 -1.53 0.99 8.33
C GLY A 11 -0.02 1.07 8.48
N ILE A 12 0.49 2.22 8.91
CA ILE A 12 1.93 2.43 9.13
C ILE A 12 2.13 2.85 10.57
N GLY A 13 3.00 2.16 11.28
CA GLY A 13 3.40 2.54 12.61
C GLY A 13 4.64 3.43 12.60
N VAL A 14 4.64 4.48 13.41
CA VAL A 14 5.69 5.51 13.38
C VAL A 14 6.14 5.92 14.77
N SER A 15 7.41 6.31 14.90
CA SER A 15 8.01 6.83 16.13
C SER A 15 7.88 8.35 16.27
N ASP A 16 7.69 9.08 15.17
CA ASP A 16 7.50 10.53 15.16
C ASP A 16 6.27 10.94 14.34
N MET A 17 5.13 11.07 15.04
CA MET A 17 3.85 11.49 14.45
C MET A 17 3.93 12.88 13.83
N LYS A 18 4.69 13.81 14.41
CA LYS A 18 4.76 15.19 13.93
C LYS A 18 5.54 15.24 12.62
N ALA A 19 6.68 14.56 12.55
CA ALA A 19 7.45 14.46 11.32
C ALA A 19 6.63 13.85 10.18
N TRP A 20 5.86 12.80 10.46
CA TRP A 20 5.00 12.17 9.46
C TRP A 20 3.86 13.07 8.97
N ARG A 21 3.22 13.83 9.85
CA ARG A 21 2.19 14.81 9.43
C ARG A 21 2.75 15.87 8.50
N GLU A 22 3.91 16.41 8.87
CA GLU A 22 4.61 17.43 8.08
C GLU A 22 5.04 16.87 6.73
N TYR A 23 5.60 15.66 6.69
CA TYR A 23 6.00 15.00 5.46
C TYR A 23 4.81 14.68 4.55
N ALA A 24 3.77 14.04 5.06
CA ALA A 24 2.59 13.66 4.29
C ALA A 24 1.88 14.89 3.68
N SER A 25 1.69 15.94 4.48
CA SER A 25 0.99 17.14 4.01
C SER A 25 1.86 18.04 3.13
N LYS A 26 3.05 18.43 3.61
CA LYS A 26 3.87 19.48 2.97
C LYS A 26 4.81 18.96 1.89
N VAL A 27 5.20 17.69 1.93
CA VAL A 27 6.06 17.10 0.90
C VAL A 27 5.20 16.34 -0.10
N MET A 28 4.43 15.36 0.38
CA MET A 28 3.63 14.51 -0.50
C MET A 28 2.35 15.19 -1.01
N GLY A 29 1.85 16.24 -0.35
CA GLY A 29 0.63 16.92 -0.76
C GLY A 29 -0.67 16.21 -0.36
N LEU A 30 -0.58 15.24 0.56
CA LEU A 30 -1.73 14.48 1.03
C LEU A 30 -2.55 15.27 2.06
N GLU A 31 -3.84 14.95 2.16
CA GLU A 31 -4.73 15.53 3.17
C GLU A 31 -4.54 14.77 4.48
N VAL A 32 -4.23 15.48 5.56
CA VAL A 32 -4.01 14.92 6.90
C VAL A 32 -5.10 15.42 7.83
N PHE A 33 -5.77 14.53 8.54
CA PHE A 33 -6.85 14.89 9.45
C PHE A 33 -6.95 13.94 10.65
N ASP A 34 -7.73 14.37 11.65
CA ASP A 34 -7.96 13.69 12.92
C ASP A 34 -9.46 13.44 13.12
N GLU A 35 -9.81 12.36 13.83
CA GLU A 35 -11.19 12.11 14.29
C GLU A 35 -11.35 12.07 15.82
N GLY A 36 -10.28 12.43 16.55
CA GLY A 36 -10.30 12.61 18.01
C GLY A 36 -9.48 11.56 18.78
N GLU A 37 -8.92 10.58 18.08
CA GLU A 37 -8.01 9.59 18.67
C GLU A 37 -6.63 10.19 18.94
N SER A 38 -6.02 9.79 20.06
CA SER A 38 -4.69 10.26 20.44
C SER A 38 -3.54 9.42 19.88
N ASP A 39 -3.85 8.20 19.43
CA ASP A 39 -2.88 7.19 19.02
C ASP A 39 -2.69 7.11 17.50
N ARG A 40 -3.49 7.81 16.70
CA ARG A 40 -3.38 7.77 15.24
C ARG A 40 -3.83 9.06 14.56
N PHE A 41 -3.55 9.16 13.26
CA PHE A 41 -4.20 10.11 12.36
C PHE A 41 -4.40 9.49 10.99
N TYR A 42 -5.20 10.16 10.17
CA TYR A 42 -5.63 9.66 8.88
C TYR A 42 -5.06 10.50 7.75
N ILE A 43 -4.72 9.82 6.65
CA ILE A 43 -4.25 10.43 5.43
C ILE A 43 -5.20 10.06 4.28
N ARG A 44 -5.71 11.09 3.61
CA ARG A 44 -6.61 10.98 2.46
C ARG A 44 -5.90 11.48 1.19
N MET A 45 -6.25 10.85 0.08
CA MET A 45 -5.78 11.19 -1.28
C MET A 45 -6.91 11.19 -2.32
N ASP A 46 -8.11 10.73 -1.95
CA ASP A 46 -9.30 10.65 -2.81
C ASP A 46 -10.59 10.68 -1.97
N TYR A 47 -11.72 10.23 -2.52
CA TYR A 47 -13.01 10.24 -1.83
C TYR A 47 -13.19 9.14 -0.77
N ASN A 48 -12.26 8.20 -0.63
CA ASN A 48 -12.33 7.26 0.50
C ASN A 48 -12.12 8.02 1.80
N HIS A 49 -12.68 7.51 2.89
CA HIS A 49 -12.52 8.14 4.20
C HIS A 49 -11.04 8.44 4.49
N HIS A 50 -10.18 7.44 4.27
CA HIS A 50 -8.73 7.56 4.24
C HIS A 50 -8.15 6.42 3.38
N ARG A 51 -6.86 6.54 3.00
CA ARG A 51 -6.09 5.46 2.36
C ARG A 51 -4.91 5.01 3.21
N ILE A 52 -4.47 5.84 4.16
CA ILE A 52 -3.38 5.47 5.08
C ILE A 52 -3.78 5.89 6.50
N VAL A 53 -3.61 4.97 7.45
CA VAL A 53 -3.67 5.26 8.88
C VAL A 53 -2.26 5.26 9.42
N VAL A 54 -1.90 6.31 10.15
CA VAL A 54 -0.59 6.42 10.80
C VAL A 54 -0.77 6.24 12.29
N HIS A 55 -0.17 5.20 12.86
CA HIS A 55 -0.27 4.82 14.26
C HIS A 55 0.99 5.24 15.03
N ASN A 56 0.81 5.74 16.24
CA ASN A 56 1.89 6.04 17.18
C ASN A 56 2.36 4.77 17.90
N SER A 57 2.78 3.75 17.14
CA SER A 57 3.21 2.44 17.65
C SER A 57 4.73 2.32 17.77
N GLY A 58 5.50 3.24 17.17
CA GLY A 58 6.96 3.22 17.20
C GLY A 58 7.61 2.12 16.37
N THR A 59 6.84 1.41 15.52
CA THR A 59 7.38 0.31 14.70
C THR A 59 8.24 0.79 13.54
N ASP A 60 7.99 2.00 13.04
CA ASP A 60 8.59 2.58 11.82
C ASP A 60 8.55 1.58 10.65
N ASP A 61 7.40 0.93 10.47
CA ASP A 61 7.19 -0.16 9.50
C ASP A 61 5.70 -0.30 9.16
N LEU A 62 5.40 -1.22 8.24
CA LEU A 62 4.05 -1.63 7.92
C LEU A 62 3.40 -2.39 9.08
N ASP A 63 2.26 -1.86 9.54
CA ASP A 63 1.41 -2.51 10.53
C ASP A 63 0.34 -3.39 9.87
N TYR A 64 -0.19 -3.00 8.69
CA TYR A 64 -1.08 -3.82 7.85
C TYR A 64 -1.28 -3.29 6.43
N ALA A 65 -1.59 -4.18 5.49
CA ALA A 65 -2.03 -3.83 4.13
C ALA A 65 -3.41 -4.42 3.80
N GLY A 66 -4.36 -3.55 3.43
CA GLY A 66 -5.75 -3.92 3.13
C GLY A 66 -6.00 -4.06 1.65
N TRP A 67 -6.46 -5.24 1.23
CA TRP A 67 -6.83 -5.56 -0.15
C TRP A 67 -8.33 -5.68 -0.29
N ARG A 68 -8.89 -4.91 -1.23
CA ARG A 68 -10.34 -4.89 -1.45
C ARG A 68 -10.78 -6.06 -2.30
N VAL A 69 -11.94 -6.61 -2.00
CA VAL A 69 -12.75 -7.41 -2.93
C VAL A 69 -14.02 -6.68 -3.32
N ALA A 70 -14.63 -7.05 -4.45
CA ALA A 70 -15.72 -6.29 -5.06
C ALA A 70 -16.94 -6.10 -4.16
N GLY A 71 -17.28 -7.11 -3.35
CA GLY A 71 -18.44 -7.08 -2.47
C GLY A 71 -18.48 -8.22 -1.46
N PRO A 72 -19.61 -8.38 -0.74
CA PRO A 72 -19.75 -9.39 0.31
C PRO A 72 -19.74 -10.83 -0.24
N GLU A 73 -20.22 -11.05 -1.46
CA GLU A 73 -20.19 -12.37 -2.09
C GLU A 73 -18.76 -12.79 -2.42
N GLU A 74 -17.96 -11.87 -2.99
CA GLU A 74 -16.54 -12.08 -3.25
C GLU A 74 -15.76 -12.24 -1.95
N PHE A 75 -16.15 -11.53 -0.89
CA PHE A 75 -15.53 -11.69 0.43
C PHE A 75 -15.65 -13.12 0.94
N GLU A 76 -16.86 -13.68 0.99
CA GLU A 76 -17.07 -15.07 1.43
C GLU A 76 -16.48 -16.10 0.44
N GLN A 77 -16.32 -15.76 -0.84
CA GLN A 77 -15.57 -16.60 -1.78
C GLN A 77 -14.06 -16.56 -1.50
N MET A 78 -13.51 -15.39 -1.15
CA MET A 78 -12.10 -15.24 -0.80
C MET A 78 -11.77 -15.98 0.50
N LEU A 79 -12.65 -15.95 1.50
CA LEU A 79 -12.47 -16.73 2.73
C LEU A 79 -12.38 -18.23 2.45
N ARG A 80 -13.23 -18.75 1.56
CA ARG A 80 -13.13 -20.15 1.10
C ARG A 80 -11.80 -20.45 0.43
N LYS A 81 -11.25 -19.53 -0.37
CA LYS A 81 -9.90 -19.70 -0.95
C LYS A 81 -8.82 -19.71 0.12
N LEU A 82 -8.93 -18.88 1.16
CA LEU A 82 -8.01 -18.88 2.29
C LEU A 82 -8.08 -20.21 3.05
N ASP A 83 -9.29 -20.72 3.31
CA ASP A 83 -9.52 -22.01 3.96
C ASP A 83 -8.95 -23.18 3.14
N ASP A 84 -9.22 -23.23 1.83
CA ASP A 84 -8.71 -24.24 0.90
C ASP A 84 -7.17 -24.23 0.81
N ALA A 85 -6.57 -23.03 0.94
CA ALA A 85 -5.12 -22.85 0.99
C ALA A 85 -4.51 -23.13 2.38
N GLY A 86 -5.33 -23.42 3.40
CA GLY A 86 -4.90 -23.66 4.77
C GLY A 86 -4.37 -22.40 5.48
N VAL A 87 -4.77 -21.21 5.03
CA VAL A 87 -4.35 -19.92 5.58
C VAL A 87 -5.21 -19.62 6.80
N LYS A 88 -4.58 -19.47 7.97
CA LYS A 88 -5.28 -19.07 9.19
C LYS A 88 -5.57 -17.57 9.14
N TYR A 89 -6.83 -17.21 9.31
CA TYR A 89 -7.27 -15.83 9.41
C TYR A 89 -8.18 -15.61 10.62
N THR A 90 -8.31 -14.35 11.01
CA THR A 90 -9.22 -13.89 12.06
C THR A 90 -10.18 -12.88 11.46
N ARG A 91 -11.50 -13.07 11.65
CA ARG A 91 -12.49 -12.06 11.27
C ARG A 91 -12.31 -10.81 12.14
N GLY A 92 -12.38 -9.65 11.51
CA GLY A 92 -12.31 -8.37 12.19
C GLY A 92 -13.47 -8.19 13.15
N THR A 93 -13.21 -7.49 14.25
CA THR A 93 -14.27 -7.04 15.15
C THR A 93 -14.99 -5.82 14.56
N GLU A 94 -16.18 -5.50 15.07
CA GLU A 94 -16.92 -4.29 14.68
C GLU A 94 -16.06 -3.02 14.87
N ALA A 95 -15.37 -2.91 16.01
CA ALA A 95 -14.46 -1.80 16.29
C ALA A 95 -13.30 -1.70 15.28
N GLU A 96 -12.78 -2.83 14.79
CA GLU A 96 -11.74 -2.83 13.76
C GLU A 96 -12.30 -2.43 12.40
N CYS A 97 -13.52 -2.85 12.06
CA CYS A 97 -14.18 -2.44 10.81
C CYS A 97 -14.50 -0.94 10.82
N GLU A 98 -14.96 -0.41 11.96
CA GLU A 98 -15.15 1.03 12.17
C GLU A 98 -13.83 1.80 12.02
N GLU A 99 -12.76 1.33 12.67
CA GLU A 99 -11.41 1.94 12.58
C GLU A 99 -10.89 1.97 11.13
N ARG A 100 -11.07 0.89 10.37
CA ARG A 100 -10.72 0.86 8.94
C ARG A 100 -11.70 1.61 8.04
N SER A 101 -12.86 1.99 8.58
CA SER A 101 -13.98 2.53 7.82
C SER A 101 -14.44 1.61 6.68
N VAL A 102 -14.63 0.32 6.99
CA VAL A 102 -15.09 -0.73 6.05
C VAL A 102 -16.26 -1.51 6.64
N LEU A 103 -17.00 -2.26 5.81
CA LEU A 103 -18.13 -3.07 6.29
C LEU A 103 -17.67 -4.35 6.99
N ASP A 104 -16.75 -5.07 6.37
CA ASP A 104 -16.21 -6.32 6.89
C ASP A 104 -14.73 -6.45 6.52
N LEU A 105 -13.96 -7.11 7.39
CA LEU A 105 -12.56 -7.44 7.13
C LEU A 105 -12.15 -8.79 7.74
N VAL A 106 -11.10 -9.40 7.20
CA VAL A 106 -10.33 -10.48 7.83
C VAL A 106 -8.86 -10.14 7.84
N LYS A 107 -8.14 -10.63 8.85
CA LYS A 107 -6.70 -10.40 9.05
C LYS A 107 -5.95 -11.72 9.07
N PHE A 108 -4.79 -11.76 8.43
CA PHE A 108 -3.88 -12.90 8.43
C PHE A 108 -2.45 -12.43 8.14
N LEU A 109 -1.51 -13.38 8.14
CA LEU A 109 -0.14 -13.16 7.71
C LEU A 109 0.07 -13.81 6.34
N ASP A 110 0.68 -13.06 5.42
CA ASP A 110 1.12 -13.64 4.16
C ASP A 110 2.34 -14.57 4.35
N PRO A 111 2.84 -15.26 3.30
CA PRO A 111 3.99 -16.15 3.42
C PRO A 111 5.29 -15.50 3.92
N GLY A 112 5.37 -14.18 3.94
CA GLY A 112 6.48 -13.38 4.43
C GLY A 112 6.30 -12.91 5.87
N ASP A 113 5.24 -13.32 6.57
CA ASP A 113 4.80 -12.76 7.85
C ASP A 113 4.45 -11.26 7.77
N ASN A 114 3.95 -10.80 6.63
CA ASN A 114 3.42 -9.44 6.49
C ASN A 114 1.94 -9.41 6.88
N PRO A 115 1.52 -8.51 7.81
CA PRO A 115 0.11 -8.38 8.17
C PRO A 115 -0.71 -7.92 6.96
N THR A 116 -1.68 -8.76 6.60
CA THR A 116 -2.50 -8.60 5.41
C THR A 116 -3.97 -8.70 5.79
N GLU A 117 -4.78 -7.80 5.22
CA GLU A 117 -6.22 -7.75 5.45
C GLU A 117 -6.96 -7.90 4.11
N ILE A 118 -8.04 -8.69 4.07
CA ILE A 118 -9.04 -8.64 2.99
C ILE A 118 -10.26 -7.91 3.52
N TYR A 119 -10.85 -7.01 2.73
CA TYR A 119 -12.04 -6.25 3.14
C TYR A 119 -12.99 -5.95 1.98
N HIS A 120 -14.21 -5.50 2.30
CA HIS A 120 -15.11 -4.87 1.32
C HIS A 120 -15.89 -3.69 1.90
N GLY A 121 -16.52 -2.92 1.00
CA GLY A 121 -17.38 -1.79 1.36
C GLY A 121 -16.65 -0.67 2.09
N PRO A 122 -15.62 -0.05 1.50
CA PRO A 122 -15.00 1.14 2.11
C PRO A 122 -16.01 2.29 2.21
N ARG A 123 -15.89 3.08 3.28
CA ARG A 123 -16.62 4.35 3.41
C ARG A 123 -16.09 5.36 2.41
N ILE A 124 -16.99 5.85 1.55
CA ILE A 124 -16.70 6.89 0.56
C ILE A 124 -17.44 8.18 0.97
N ASP A 125 -16.67 9.21 1.29
CA ASP A 125 -17.16 10.53 1.71
C ASP A 125 -17.25 11.48 0.50
N TYR A 126 -18.07 11.16 -0.50
CA TYR A 126 -18.16 11.96 -1.75
C TYR A 126 -18.56 13.44 -1.52
N HIS A 127 -19.24 13.72 -0.40
CA HIS A 127 -19.60 15.07 0.03
C HIS A 127 -18.41 15.91 0.55
N LYS A 128 -17.24 15.27 0.78
CA LYS A 128 -15.98 15.92 1.18
C LYS A 128 -14.98 15.78 0.03
N PRO A 129 -14.82 16.81 -0.82
CA PRO A 129 -13.75 16.84 -1.81
C PRO A 129 -12.38 16.68 -1.14
N PHE A 130 -11.43 16.07 -1.85
CA PHE A 130 -10.03 16.00 -1.43
C PHE A 130 -9.41 17.41 -1.40
N HIS A 131 -8.80 17.78 -0.28
CA HIS A 131 -8.09 19.04 -0.11
C HIS A 131 -6.60 18.78 0.11
N PRO A 132 -5.73 18.95 -0.91
CA PRO A 132 -4.33 18.59 -0.79
C PRO A 132 -3.63 19.44 0.25
N GLY A 133 -2.65 18.84 0.95
CA GLY A 133 -1.85 19.51 2.00
C GLY A 133 -0.99 20.67 1.48
N ARG A 134 -0.86 20.79 0.16
CA ARG A 134 -0.24 21.92 -0.56
C ARG A 134 -0.88 22.10 -1.92
N GLY A 135 -0.56 23.21 -2.60
CA GLY A 135 -0.97 23.41 -3.99
C GLY A 135 -0.43 22.28 -4.88
N MET A 136 -1.34 21.67 -5.65
CA MET A 136 -1.05 20.66 -6.66
C MET A 136 -1.67 21.07 -7.99
N HIS A 137 -1.04 20.68 -9.09
CA HIS A 137 -1.56 20.89 -10.45
C HIS A 137 -2.56 19.81 -10.84
N GLY A 138 -2.28 18.57 -10.44
CA GLY A 138 -3.03 17.37 -10.75
C GLY A 138 -3.69 16.75 -9.53
N ARG A 139 -4.00 15.45 -9.67
CA ARG A 139 -4.61 14.60 -8.65
C ARG A 139 -3.83 13.30 -8.52
N PHE A 140 -3.99 12.63 -7.38
CA PHE A 140 -3.51 11.26 -7.24
C PHE A 140 -4.31 10.32 -8.16
N LEU A 141 -3.61 9.43 -8.86
CA LEU A 141 -4.20 8.39 -9.69
C LEU A 141 -4.60 7.21 -8.79
N THR A 142 -5.77 7.33 -8.16
CA THR A 142 -6.37 6.23 -7.41
C THR A 142 -7.46 5.53 -8.21
N GLY A 143 -8.56 6.22 -8.53
CA GLY A 143 -9.67 5.67 -9.34
C GLY A 143 -10.05 4.25 -8.95
N ASP A 144 -10.14 3.36 -9.94
CA ASP A 144 -10.36 1.91 -9.75
C ASP A 144 -9.05 1.14 -9.48
N GLN A 145 -7.91 1.83 -9.36
CA GLN A 145 -6.58 1.25 -9.21
C GLN A 145 -6.04 1.24 -7.77
N GLY A 146 -6.73 1.91 -6.83
CA GLY A 146 -6.34 1.99 -5.43
C GLY A 146 -5.18 2.92 -5.15
N LEU A 147 -4.63 2.85 -3.93
CA LEU A 147 -3.73 3.87 -3.39
C LEU A 147 -2.36 3.97 -4.07
N GLY A 148 -1.95 2.94 -4.81
CA GLY A 148 -0.62 2.84 -5.38
C GLY A 148 -0.08 1.42 -5.31
N HIS A 149 1.21 1.28 -5.09
CA HIS A 149 1.85 -0.02 -4.91
C HIS A 149 2.80 -0.08 -3.72
N ILE A 150 3.05 -1.28 -3.25
CA ILE A 150 4.01 -1.56 -2.18
C ILE A 150 5.03 -2.61 -2.61
N ILE A 151 6.26 -2.49 -2.12
CA ILE A 151 7.22 -3.59 -2.20
C ILE A 151 7.39 -4.19 -0.81
N LEU A 152 7.08 -5.48 -0.68
CA LEU A 152 7.14 -6.20 0.59
C LEU A 152 8.29 -7.19 0.63
N ARG A 153 8.85 -7.35 1.82
CA ARG A 153 9.79 -8.41 2.15
C ARG A 153 9.08 -9.76 2.08
N GLN A 154 9.74 -10.75 1.47
CA GLN A 154 9.29 -12.14 1.47
C GLN A 154 10.45 -13.06 1.87
N PHE A 155 10.17 -14.05 2.72
CA PHE A 155 11.16 -15.08 3.07
C PHE A 155 11.39 -16.05 1.91
N ASP A 156 10.33 -16.36 1.17
CA ASP A 156 10.32 -17.24 0.00
C ASP A 156 9.45 -16.61 -1.09
N THR A 157 10.10 -15.99 -2.07
CA THR A 157 9.40 -15.27 -3.15
C THR A 157 8.60 -16.20 -4.06
N ALA A 158 8.96 -17.49 -4.15
CA ALA A 158 8.20 -18.46 -4.95
C ALA A 158 6.90 -18.85 -4.24
N LYS A 159 6.93 -19.05 -2.92
CA LYS A 159 5.71 -19.26 -2.12
C LYS A 159 4.82 -18.02 -2.11
N ALA A 160 5.42 -16.83 -1.95
CA ALA A 160 4.69 -15.57 -2.04
C ALA A 160 4.00 -15.44 -3.41
N TYR A 161 4.72 -15.65 -4.51
CA TYR A 161 4.14 -15.64 -5.85
C TYR A 161 2.91 -16.55 -5.97
N ARG A 162 3.01 -17.80 -5.53
CA ARG A 162 1.88 -18.75 -5.58
C ARG A 162 0.72 -18.30 -4.71
N PHE A 163 0.98 -17.78 -3.51
CA PHE A 163 -0.05 -17.25 -2.65
C PHE A 163 -0.82 -16.09 -3.31
N TYR A 164 -0.11 -15.06 -3.80
CA TYR A 164 -0.76 -13.88 -4.37
C TYR A 164 -1.50 -14.17 -5.69
N ILE A 165 -0.97 -15.08 -6.54
CA ILE A 165 -1.64 -15.50 -7.78
C ILE A 165 -2.80 -16.46 -7.48
N ASP A 166 -2.52 -17.59 -6.84
CA ASP A 166 -3.45 -18.71 -6.74
C ASP A 166 -4.53 -18.44 -5.68
N VAL A 167 -4.19 -17.75 -4.58
CA VAL A 167 -5.11 -17.44 -3.48
C VAL A 167 -5.74 -16.06 -3.65
N LEU A 168 -4.94 -15.00 -3.78
CA LEU A 168 -5.49 -13.64 -3.90
C LEU A 168 -5.96 -13.25 -5.30
N GLY A 169 -5.71 -14.08 -6.32
CA GLY A 169 -6.22 -13.88 -7.68
C GLY A 169 -5.50 -12.78 -8.45
N MET A 170 -4.29 -12.38 -8.02
CA MET A 170 -3.46 -11.43 -8.75
C MET A 170 -2.88 -12.04 -10.04
N ARG A 171 -2.28 -11.19 -10.86
CA ARG A 171 -1.59 -11.54 -12.10
C ARG A 171 -0.23 -10.85 -12.16
N GLY A 172 0.66 -11.29 -13.06
CA GLY A 172 2.01 -10.75 -13.20
C GLY A 172 3.09 -11.80 -12.97
N ASN A 173 4.35 -11.40 -13.13
CA ASN A 173 5.52 -12.28 -12.95
C ASN A 173 6.82 -11.46 -12.87
N ILE A 174 7.96 -12.14 -12.97
CA ILE A 174 9.27 -11.52 -13.23
C ILE A 174 9.25 -10.87 -14.60
N GLU A 175 9.55 -9.58 -14.65
CA GLU A 175 9.58 -8.81 -15.88
C GLU A 175 11.00 -8.57 -16.39
N TYR A 176 11.95 -8.38 -15.47
CA TYR A 176 13.34 -8.15 -15.83
C TYR A 176 14.32 -8.72 -14.79
N HIS A 177 15.57 -8.85 -15.22
CA HIS A 177 16.69 -9.30 -14.41
C HIS A 177 17.55 -8.08 -14.08
N LEU A 178 17.75 -7.81 -12.79
CA LEU A 178 18.58 -6.71 -12.31
C LEU A 178 19.92 -7.25 -11.81
N PRO A 179 21.03 -7.07 -12.55
CA PRO A 179 22.35 -7.39 -12.04
C PRO A 179 22.64 -6.50 -10.82
N VAL A 180 23.10 -7.11 -9.72
CA VAL A 180 23.59 -6.41 -8.52
C VAL A 180 25.06 -6.78 -8.34
N PRO A 181 25.99 -6.13 -9.10
CA PRO A 181 27.40 -6.50 -9.14
C PRO A 181 28.07 -6.48 -7.77
N GLN A 182 27.61 -5.61 -6.86
CA GLN A 182 28.17 -5.42 -5.51
C GLN A 182 28.15 -6.70 -4.68
N ILE A 183 27.18 -7.58 -4.91
CA ILE A 183 27.00 -8.84 -4.18
C ILE A 183 26.95 -10.06 -5.12
N GLY A 184 27.24 -9.86 -6.41
CA GLY A 184 27.34 -10.94 -7.40
C GLY A 184 26.04 -11.69 -7.69
N ILE A 185 24.87 -11.08 -7.40
CA ILE A 185 23.56 -11.71 -7.67
C ILE A 185 22.85 -11.01 -8.83
N VAL A 186 21.89 -11.71 -9.42
CA VAL A 186 20.90 -11.12 -10.33
C VAL A 186 19.57 -11.16 -9.61
N ALA A 187 19.09 -10.00 -9.17
CA ALA A 187 17.77 -9.86 -8.58
C ALA A 187 16.71 -10.08 -9.66
N LYS A 188 15.66 -10.81 -9.27
CA LYS A 188 14.53 -11.15 -10.13
C LYS A 188 13.26 -10.63 -9.48
N PRO A 189 13.03 -9.32 -9.53
CA PRO A 189 11.84 -8.74 -8.92
C PRO A 189 10.59 -9.35 -9.55
N ILE A 190 9.62 -9.69 -8.71
CA ILE A 190 8.30 -10.19 -9.12
C ILE A 190 7.34 -9.03 -8.97
N PHE A 191 6.62 -8.69 -10.04
CA PHE A 191 5.61 -7.62 -10.06
C PHE A 191 4.24 -8.24 -10.26
N LEU A 192 3.31 -7.92 -9.36
CA LEU A 192 1.95 -8.44 -9.38
C LEU A 192 0.91 -7.32 -9.34
N HIS A 193 -0.08 -7.39 -10.21
CA HIS A 193 -1.22 -6.47 -10.28
C HIS A 193 -2.54 -7.18 -10.01
N CYS A 194 -3.51 -6.38 -9.56
CA CYS A 194 -4.90 -6.78 -9.36
C CYS A 194 -5.90 -5.92 -10.15
N ASN A 195 -5.40 -4.94 -10.91
CA ASN A 195 -6.16 -4.02 -11.75
C ASN A 195 -5.25 -3.47 -12.87
N ASP A 196 -5.64 -2.38 -13.53
CA ASP A 196 -4.92 -1.78 -14.66
C ASP A 196 -3.61 -1.08 -14.29
N ARG A 197 -3.27 -0.97 -13.00
CA ARG A 197 -1.96 -0.50 -12.54
C ARG A 197 -0.89 -1.55 -12.89
N ASP A 198 0.29 -1.12 -13.34
CA ASP A 198 1.42 -2.00 -13.69
C ASP A 198 1.65 -3.12 -12.66
N HIS A 199 1.74 -2.72 -11.39
CA HIS A 199 1.71 -3.61 -10.24
C HIS A 199 1.08 -2.92 -9.02
N SER A 200 0.46 -3.72 -8.15
CA SER A 200 -0.02 -3.29 -6.84
C SER A 200 0.90 -3.79 -5.71
N ILE A 201 1.64 -4.88 -5.97
CA ILE A 201 2.65 -5.40 -5.06
C ILE A 201 3.86 -5.95 -5.82
N ALA A 202 5.04 -5.78 -5.24
CA ALA A 202 6.27 -6.41 -5.75
C ALA A 202 7.13 -7.05 -4.66
N PHE A 203 8.00 -7.96 -5.09
CA PHE A 203 9.00 -8.64 -4.24
C PHE A 203 10.38 -8.56 -4.88
N LEU A 204 11.33 -7.89 -4.24
CA LEU A 204 12.73 -7.82 -4.70
C LEU A 204 13.56 -9.06 -4.33
N GLY A 205 13.12 -9.82 -3.31
CA GLY A 205 13.86 -10.93 -2.72
C GLY A 205 14.98 -10.49 -1.78
N GLY A 206 15.46 -11.43 -0.95
CA GLY A 206 16.54 -11.19 0.02
C GLY A 206 16.04 -10.78 1.41
N PRO A 207 16.86 -10.99 2.46
CA PRO A 207 16.49 -10.64 3.83
C PRO A 207 16.45 -9.13 4.01
N SER A 208 15.38 -8.63 4.62
CA SER A 208 15.25 -7.24 5.07
C SER A 208 14.82 -7.24 6.54
N PRO A 209 15.32 -6.32 7.37
CA PRO A 209 14.83 -6.19 8.75
C PRO A 209 13.41 -5.62 8.82
N LYS A 210 13.01 -4.82 7.81
CA LYS A 210 11.70 -4.17 7.72
C LYS A 210 10.78 -4.90 6.74
N ARG A 211 9.47 -4.84 6.97
CA ARG A 211 8.44 -5.48 6.13
C ARG A 211 8.24 -4.75 4.82
N ILE A 212 8.09 -3.43 4.87
CA ILE A 212 7.90 -2.60 3.67
C ILE A 212 9.23 -1.99 3.22
N ASN A 213 9.52 -2.09 1.93
CA ASN A 213 10.62 -1.37 1.31
C ASN A 213 10.18 0.05 0.92
N HIS A 214 9.09 0.17 0.17
CA HIS A 214 8.47 1.45 -0.12
C HIS A 214 6.98 1.34 -0.43
N LEU A 215 6.31 2.49 -0.33
CA LEU A 215 5.00 2.80 -0.88
C LEU A 215 5.20 3.81 -2.01
N MET A 216 4.63 3.54 -3.18
CA MET A 216 4.59 4.48 -4.31
C MET A 216 3.18 5.04 -4.46
N LEU A 217 3.08 6.35 -4.65
CA LEU A 217 1.84 7.05 -4.97
C LEU A 217 1.97 7.68 -6.36
N GLU A 218 0.94 7.55 -7.18
CA GLU A 218 0.95 8.03 -8.57
C GLU A 218 0.12 9.31 -8.70
N VAL A 219 0.54 10.21 -9.58
CA VAL A 219 -0.14 11.48 -9.90
C VAL A 219 -0.37 11.60 -11.40
N ASP A 220 -1.43 12.31 -11.79
CA ASP A 220 -1.78 12.51 -13.21
C ASP A 220 -1.01 13.66 -13.89
N ASN A 221 -0.17 14.39 -13.14
CA ASN A 221 0.61 15.51 -13.65
C ASN A 221 2.07 15.46 -13.16
N ILE A 222 3.00 15.52 -14.11
CA ILE A 222 4.44 15.51 -13.85
C ILE A 222 4.94 16.77 -13.12
N ASP A 223 4.24 17.90 -13.22
CA ASP A 223 4.60 19.12 -12.51
C ASP A 223 4.58 18.90 -10.98
N ASP A 224 3.66 18.06 -10.49
CA ASP A 224 3.59 17.71 -9.07
C ASP A 224 4.81 16.88 -8.62
N ILE A 225 5.36 16.04 -9.49
CA ILE A 225 6.61 15.30 -9.24
C ILE A 225 7.79 16.28 -9.17
N GLY A 226 7.87 17.24 -10.10
CA GLY A 226 8.90 18.29 -10.11
C GLY A 226 8.86 19.14 -8.84
N MET A 227 7.68 19.60 -8.43
CA MET A 227 7.51 20.35 -7.18
C MET A 227 7.90 19.54 -5.95
N THR A 228 7.51 18.26 -5.89
CA THR A 228 7.90 17.36 -4.79
C THR A 228 9.41 17.24 -4.70
N HIS A 229 10.07 17.07 -5.85
CA HIS A 229 11.52 16.95 -5.94
C HIS A 229 12.24 18.22 -5.45
N ASP A 230 11.75 19.41 -5.81
CA ASP A 230 12.31 20.66 -5.31
C ASP A 230 12.15 20.81 -3.79
N ILE A 231 10.97 20.49 -3.24
CA ILE A 231 10.72 20.48 -1.80
C ILE A 231 11.67 19.51 -1.07
N VAL A 232 11.84 18.29 -1.60
CA VAL A 232 12.75 17.27 -1.05
C VAL A 232 14.19 17.79 -1.01
N ARG A 233 14.64 18.48 -2.06
CA ARG A 233 15.98 19.07 -2.13
C ARG A 233 16.16 20.22 -1.15
N ASP A 234 15.19 21.12 -1.05
CA ASP A 234 15.24 22.28 -0.15
C ASP A 234 15.26 21.84 1.32
N LEU A 235 14.45 20.82 1.67
CA LEU A 235 14.41 20.21 3.00
C LEU A 235 15.56 19.23 3.26
N LYS A 236 16.39 18.94 2.25
CA LYS A 236 17.53 18.00 2.33
C LYS A 236 17.11 16.62 2.81
N ILE A 237 15.93 16.16 2.39
CA ILE A 237 15.44 14.83 2.72
C ILE A 237 16.32 13.81 1.99
N PRO A 238 16.85 12.79 2.67
CA PRO A 238 17.68 11.77 2.03
C PRO A 238 16.92 11.03 0.91
N VAL A 239 17.54 10.91 -0.26
CA VAL A 239 17.03 10.11 -1.39
C VAL A 239 17.88 8.85 -1.50
N THR A 240 17.27 7.68 -1.31
CA THR A 240 17.98 6.41 -1.10
C THR A 240 18.21 5.59 -2.36
N ASP A 241 17.23 5.50 -3.27
CA ASP A 241 17.30 4.57 -4.40
C ASP A 241 17.70 5.25 -5.72
N ARG A 242 16.89 6.21 -6.21
CA ARG A 242 17.10 6.86 -7.51
C ARG A 242 16.53 8.28 -7.50
N ASN A 243 17.25 9.21 -8.14
CA ASN A 243 16.69 10.51 -8.52
C ASN A 243 15.64 10.33 -9.62
N LEU A 244 14.98 11.43 -10.01
CA LEU A 244 14.03 11.45 -11.13
C LEU A 244 14.56 10.66 -12.34
N GLY A 245 13.72 9.77 -12.85
CA GLY A 245 14.06 8.84 -13.92
C GLY A 245 12.84 8.04 -14.33
N LYS A 246 13.05 7.08 -15.23
CA LYS A 246 12.02 6.16 -15.71
C LYS A 246 12.48 4.72 -15.51
N HIS A 247 11.65 3.88 -14.91
CA HIS A 247 11.92 2.44 -14.82
C HIS A 247 11.61 1.76 -16.17
N SER A 248 12.27 0.65 -16.44
CA SER A 248 12.07 -0.09 -17.69
C SER A 248 10.70 -0.78 -17.78
N ASN A 249 10.00 -0.92 -16.65
CA ASN A 249 8.63 -1.42 -16.56
C ASN A 249 7.58 -0.31 -16.40
N ASP A 250 7.98 0.97 -16.39
CA ASP A 250 7.04 2.12 -16.51
C ASP A 250 6.67 2.37 -17.99
#